data_AF-A0A395SJS2-F1
#
_entry.id   AF-A0A395SJS2-F1
#
_cell.length_a   1.000
_cell.length_b   1.000
_cell.length_c   1.000
_cell.angle_alpha   90.00
_cell.angle_beta   90.00
_cell.angle_gamma   90.00
#
_symmetry.space_group_name_H-M   'P 1'
#
loop_
_entity.id
_entity.type
_entity.pdbx_description
1 polymer ?
#
loop_
_entity_poly.entity_id
_entity_poly.type
_entity_poly.pdbx_seq_one_letter_code
_entity_poly.pdbx_strand_id
1 'polypeptide(L)'
;MAENKHMIIDKENFPYVFIKNIDIPLKTYEKDGKDVPYGETPDPGYWTRKGYIVVRADERGAGQSPGFLDTVSRGTSEAFFDVIELAVEQEWSSGKVGLLGISYYAGTQWQVAARKPKGLAAIIPWEDMSDYYRDRVRHGGILSDRFIDFWWNNVVSPNQYGKPGRATRKWGDDTLEGDLNEDTLLENRRDQTINTAMHKFRDEEYYRSRDFDVEAIEIPLLSVANWGGILLHLRGNALGWIRASSKYKFLHFIVGRHDLPFYYPESAELQLSFFNSFLKDDDAGGWKSGNQPRTDWPLPGTEYTKFFLTPENTLSTTSTSSTKMVEYDALHGKPIIFKYKTSSSLEITGHITAHLTVSATRESNDAPVPTDIDLFITLRKMNSKGEEVFYTGTMCDPVPIVKGWQRVSLRKVDATNKLHEEYLPYRKYYSTDAQAVEENQQYEVGVEVWPTNVVLDPEETLVLEIAGHDTQGVGKFSHEHADDRDPKVFGGKNCVTVGGGASWLTLPIINSGKQMD
;
A
#
# COMPACT_ATOMS: atom_id res chain seq x y z
N MET A 1 -14.22 -34.50 -25.69
CA MET A 1 -13.67 -33.53 -24.72
C MET A 1 -13.51 -34.27 -23.40
N ALA A 2 -12.38 -34.11 -22.71
CA ALA A 2 -12.27 -34.63 -21.34
C ALA A 2 -13.09 -33.72 -20.43
N GLU A 3 -13.99 -34.27 -19.61
CA GLU A 3 -14.65 -33.48 -18.57
C GLU A 3 -13.58 -32.96 -17.62
N ASN A 4 -13.39 -31.64 -17.58
CA ASN A 4 -12.54 -31.02 -16.58
C ASN A 4 -13.27 -31.07 -15.23
N LYS A 5 -12.91 -32.04 -14.40
CA LYS A 5 -13.54 -32.35 -13.09
C LYS A 5 -13.35 -31.24 -12.04
N HIS A 6 -12.83 -30.09 -12.45
CA HIS A 6 -12.33 -29.00 -11.63
C HIS A 6 -12.89 -27.63 -12.08
N MET A 7 -14.02 -27.63 -12.80
CA MET A 7 -14.77 -26.43 -13.15
C MET A 7 -16.26 -26.68 -12.95
N ILE A 8 -16.89 -25.95 -12.02
CA ILE A 8 -18.35 -25.94 -11.84
C ILE A 8 -18.92 -24.70 -12.53
N ILE A 9 -19.97 -24.91 -13.31
CA ILE A 9 -20.80 -23.85 -13.88
C ILE A 9 -22.23 -24.09 -13.37
N ASP A 10 -22.71 -23.25 -12.46
CA ASP A 10 -24.06 -23.32 -11.88
C ASP A 10 -25.10 -22.72 -12.84
N LYS A 11 -25.24 -23.35 -14.02
CA LYS A 11 -26.06 -22.84 -15.13
C LYS A 11 -27.55 -22.68 -14.78
N GLU A 12 -28.04 -23.32 -13.72
CA GLU A 12 -29.44 -23.26 -13.32
C GLU A 12 -29.77 -22.07 -12.41
N ASN A 13 -28.82 -21.62 -11.57
CA ASN A 13 -29.07 -20.54 -10.61
C ASN A 13 -28.34 -19.23 -10.96
N PHE A 14 -27.09 -19.27 -11.43
CA PHE A 14 -26.28 -18.07 -11.67
C PHE A 14 -25.15 -18.29 -12.70
N PRO A 15 -24.91 -17.37 -13.66
CA PRO A 15 -23.81 -17.49 -14.62
C PRO A 15 -22.45 -17.04 -14.05
N TYR A 16 -22.10 -17.49 -12.84
CA TYR A 16 -20.72 -17.44 -12.33
C TYR A 16 -19.99 -18.76 -12.64
N VAL A 17 -18.65 -18.73 -12.64
CA VAL A 17 -17.83 -19.94 -12.86
C VAL A 17 -16.81 -20.07 -11.74
N PHE A 18 -16.92 -21.15 -10.97
CA PHE A 18 -15.89 -21.55 -10.02
C PHE A 18 -14.90 -22.47 -10.73
N ILE A 19 -13.71 -21.96 -11.02
CA ILE A 19 -12.55 -22.79 -11.38
C ILE A 19 -12.03 -23.34 -10.05
N LYS A 20 -12.43 -24.58 -9.72
CA LYS A 20 -12.26 -25.16 -8.40
C LYS A 20 -12.31 -26.69 -8.44
N ASN A 21 -11.45 -27.34 -7.66
CA ASN A 21 -11.70 -28.69 -7.17
C ASN A 21 -12.97 -28.66 -6.25
N ILE A 22 -14.08 -29.13 -6.83
CA ILE A 22 -15.50 -29.12 -6.40
C ILE A 22 -15.71 -29.39 -4.89
N ASP A 23 -16.36 -28.56 -4.04
CA ASP A 23 -17.40 -27.52 -4.25
C ASP A 23 -17.35 -26.41 -3.16
N ILE A 24 -18.11 -25.30 -3.29
CA ILE A 24 -18.59 -24.46 -2.15
C ILE A 24 -19.99 -23.91 -2.52
N PRO A 25 -21.06 -24.27 -1.80
CA PRO A 25 -22.35 -23.59 -1.95
C PRO A 25 -22.32 -22.20 -1.29
N LEU A 26 -21.85 -21.19 -2.03
CA LEU A 26 -21.96 -19.78 -1.62
C LEU A 26 -23.41 -19.30 -1.76
N LYS A 27 -24.23 -19.61 -0.76
CA LYS A 27 -25.53 -18.95 -0.58
C LYS A 27 -25.33 -17.43 -0.48
N THR A 28 -26.16 -16.70 -1.20
CA THR A 28 -26.39 -15.26 -0.99
C THR A 28 -26.67 -15.01 0.50
N TYR A 29 -25.75 -14.32 1.18
CA TYR A 29 -25.80 -14.15 2.62
C TYR A 29 -26.65 -12.94 3.00
N GLU A 30 -27.97 -13.04 2.80
CA GLU A 30 -28.92 -12.14 3.47
C GLU A 30 -28.83 -12.41 4.98
N LYS A 31 -28.13 -11.55 5.71
CA LYS A 31 -28.24 -11.50 7.16
C LYS A 31 -29.22 -10.41 7.54
N ASP A 32 -30.39 -10.81 8.03
CA ASP A 32 -31.42 -9.90 8.54
C ASP A 32 -31.87 -8.83 7.52
N GLY A 33 -31.93 -9.20 6.24
CA GLY A 33 -32.30 -8.28 5.14
C GLY A 33 -31.24 -7.22 4.81
N LYS A 34 -29.96 -7.51 5.09
CA LYS A 34 -28.83 -6.63 4.78
C LYS A 34 -27.76 -7.40 3.99
N ASP A 35 -27.28 -6.77 2.93
CA ASP A 35 -26.10 -7.23 2.19
C ASP A 35 -24.88 -7.23 3.11
N VAL A 36 -24.21 -8.38 3.20
CA VAL A 36 -22.91 -8.51 3.88
C VAL A 36 -21.81 -8.34 2.83
N PRO A 37 -20.78 -7.50 3.04
CA PRO A 37 -19.74 -7.27 2.03
C PRO A 37 -19.09 -8.58 1.55
N TYR A 38 -18.96 -8.73 0.23
CA TYR A 38 -18.38 -9.91 -0.43
C TYR A 38 -16.84 -9.97 -0.31
N GLY A 39 -16.30 -9.83 0.90
CA GLY A 39 -14.90 -10.14 1.26
C GLY A 39 -13.86 -9.72 0.22
N GLU A 40 -13.76 -8.41 -0.04
CA GLU A 40 -12.81 -7.79 -0.99
C GLU A 40 -12.96 -8.20 -2.48
N THR A 41 -14.09 -8.81 -2.87
CA THR A 41 -14.35 -9.30 -4.24
C THR A 41 -15.63 -8.71 -4.84
N PRO A 42 -15.73 -8.59 -6.18
CA PRO A 42 -16.95 -8.11 -6.86
C PRO A 42 -18.19 -8.94 -6.52
N ASP A 43 -19.33 -8.29 -6.26
CA ASP A 43 -20.61 -8.98 -6.05
C ASP A 43 -21.02 -9.77 -7.31
N PRO A 44 -21.06 -11.12 -7.27
CA PRO A 44 -21.44 -11.91 -8.42
C PRO A 44 -22.87 -11.61 -8.88
N GLY A 45 -23.78 -11.22 -7.98
CA GLY A 45 -25.15 -10.86 -8.31
C GLY A 45 -25.22 -9.63 -9.23
N TYR A 46 -24.54 -8.54 -8.88
CA TYR A 46 -24.45 -7.34 -9.70
C TYR A 46 -23.82 -7.64 -11.07
N TRP A 47 -22.62 -8.24 -11.08
CA TRP A 47 -21.86 -8.40 -12.31
C TRP A 47 -22.50 -9.38 -13.30
N THR A 48 -23.09 -10.48 -12.83
CA THR A 48 -23.82 -11.43 -13.70
C THR A 48 -25.05 -10.79 -14.36
N ARG A 49 -25.83 -9.97 -13.63
CA ARG A 49 -26.96 -9.20 -14.19
C ARG A 49 -26.53 -8.19 -15.25
N LYS A 50 -25.28 -7.72 -15.22
CA LYS A 50 -24.68 -6.85 -16.24
C LYS A 50 -24.05 -7.63 -17.41
N GLY A 51 -24.26 -8.95 -17.50
CA GLY A 51 -23.72 -9.80 -18.56
C GLY A 51 -22.20 -9.96 -18.49
N TYR A 52 -21.67 -10.17 -17.29
CA TYR A 52 -20.30 -10.66 -17.05
C TYR A 52 -20.34 -12.04 -16.41
N ILE A 53 -19.26 -12.79 -16.59
CA ILE A 53 -18.98 -14.00 -15.81
C ILE A 53 -17.98 -13.62 -14.73
N VAL A 54 -18.29 -13.97 -13.49
CA VAL A 54 -17.35 -13.79 -12.37
C VAL A 54 -16.63 -15.11 -12.12
N VAL A 55 -15.31 -15.06 -12.12
CA VAL A 55 -14.43 -16.19 -11.81
C VAL A 55 -13.75 -15.92 -10.47
N ARG A 56 -13.85 -16.87 -9.55
CA ARG A 56 -13.06 -16.90 -8.31
C ARG A 56 -12.29 -18.21 -8.26
N ALA A 57 -10.99 -18.13 -7.98
CA ALA A 57 -10.10 -19.27 -7.85
C ALA A 57 -9.40 -19.23 -6.47
N ASP A 58 -9.14 -20.41 -5.91
CA ASP A 58 -8.29 -20.56 -4.72
C ASP A 58 -6.81 -20.51 -5.12
N GLU A 59 -6.00 -19.74 -4.40
CA GLU A 59 -4.55 -19.63 -4.64
C GLU A 59 -3.84 -20.97 -4.29
N ARG A 60 -2.77 -21.29 -5.03
CA ARG A 60 -1.91 -22.47 -4.79
C ARG A 60 -1.49 -22.59 -3.31
N GLY A 61 -1.83 -23.73 -2.69
CA GLY A 61 -1.55 -24.02 -1.28
C GLY A 61 -2.61 -23.51 -0.30
N ALA A 62 -3.68 -22.88 -0.78
CA ALA A 62 -4.81 -22.40 0.00
C ALA A 62 -6.15 -22.95 -0.53
N GLY A 63 -7.22 -22.82 0.24
CA GLY A 63 -8.55 -23.22 -0.22
C GLY A 63 -8.64 -24.73 -0.46
N GLN A 64 -9.11 -25.12 -1.65
CA GLN A 64 -9.03 -26.49 -2.19
C GLN A 64 -7.94 -26.64 -3.27
N SER A 65 -6.98 -25.72 -3.35
CA SER A 65 -5.87 -25.76 -4.32
C SER A 65 -4.60 -26.33 -3.65
N PRO A 66 -4.17 -27.57 -3.95
CA PRO A 66 -2.96 -28.14 -3.37
C PRO A 66 -1.69 -27.38 -3.75
N GLY A 67 -0.63 -27.55 -2.95
CA GLY A 67 0.71 -27.05 -3.24
C GLY A 67 1.33 -26.28 -2.08
N PHE A 68 2.40 -25.55 -2.39
CA PHE A 68 3.18 -24.77 -1.43
C PHE A 68 2.58 -23.36 -1.26
N LEU A 69 2.10 -23.06 -0.05
CA LEU A 69 1.50 -21.79 0.34
C LEU A 69 2.58 -20.73 0.56
N ASP A 70 2.74 -19.84 -0.41
CA ASP A 70 3.74 -18.78 -0.40
C ASP A 70 3.13 -17.51 -0.99
N THR A 71 2.34 -16.81 -0.18
CA THR A 71 1.50 -15.68 -0.62
C THR A 71 2.35 -14.52 -1.17
N VAL A 72 1.85 -13.86 -2.23
CA VAL A 72 2.55 -12.80 -2.98
C VAL A 72 3.92 -13.25 -3.51
N SER A 73 4.06 -14.51 -3.95
CA SER A 73 5.31 -15.02 -4.51
C SER A 73 5.26 -15.14 -6.03
N ARG A 74 6.43 -15.37 -6.63
CA ARG A 74 6.52 -15.82 -8.02
C ARG A 74 5.62 -17.04 -8.31
N GLY A 75 5.54 -18.01 -7.39
CA GLY A 75 4.74 -19.23 -7.60
C GLY A 75 3.23 -18.96 -7.63
N THR A 76 2.76 -17.95 -6.90
CA THR A 76 1.34 -17.54 -6.92
C THR A 76 1.01 -16.71 -8.17
N SER A 77 1.94 -15.86 -8.64
CA SER A 77 1.78 -15.15 -9.92
C SER A 77 1.95 -16.05 -11.16
N GLU A 78 2.66 -17.18 -11.02
CA GLU A 78 2.71 -18.28 -12.00
C GLU A 78 1.34 -18.98 -12.10
N ALA A 79 0.78 -19.46 -10.99
CA ALA A 79 -0.55 -20.07 -11.00
C ALA A 79 -1.67 -19.11 -11.48
N PHE A 80 -1.62 -17.82 -11.12
CA PHE A 80 -2.65 -16.87 -11.52
C PHE A 80 -2.64 -16.57 -13.04
N PHE A 81 -1.46 -16.60 -13.68
CA PHE A 81 -1.34 -16.49 -15.14
C PHE A 81 -2.06 -17.66 -15.83
N ASP A 82 -1.81 -18.90 -15.37
CA ASP A 82 -2.42 -20.10 -15.95
C ASP A 82 -3.94 -20.08 -15.79
N VAL A 83 -4.47 -19.60 -14.65
CA VAL A 83 -5.91 -19.42 -14.42
C VAL A 83 -6.53 -18.41 -15.39
N ILE A 84 -5.84 -17.32 -15.72
CA ILE A 84 -6.32 -16.33 -16.68
C ILE A 84 -6.37 -16.91 -18.09
N GLU A 85 -5.31 -17.57 -18.55
CA GLU A 85 -5.29 -18.17 -19.89
C GLU A 85 -6.32 -19.31 -20.01
N LEU A 86 -6.47 -20.14 -18.97
CA LEU A 86 -7.53 -21.16 -18.91
C LEU A 86 -8.93 -20.54 -19.01
N ALA A 87 -9.21 -19.44 -18.30
CA ALA A 87 -10.48 -18.72 -18.35
C ALA A 87 -10.75 -18.05 -19.70
N VAL A 88 -9.70 -17.68 -20.44
CA VAL A 88 -9.77 -17.13 -21.81
C VAL A 88 -10.14 -18.20 -22.84
N GLU A 89 -9.78 -19.47 -22.61
CA GLU A 89 -10.04 -20.57 -23.55
C GLU A 89 -11.42 -21.26 -23.39
N GLN A 90 -12.21 -20.91 -22.38
CA GLN A 90 -13.51 -21.56 -22.15
C GLN A 90 -14.60 -21.08 -23.12
N GLU A 91 -15.51 -21.98 -23.50
CA GLU A 91 -16.63 -21.69 -24.43
C GLU A 91 -17.56 -20.56 -23.98
N TRP A 92 -17.60 -20.28 -22.68
CA TRP A 92 -18.40 -19.20 -22.09
C TRP A 92 -17.67 -17.84 -22.11
N SER A 93 -16.39 -17.81 -22.47
CA SER A 93 -15.54 -16.63 -22.45
C SER A 93 -15.60 -15.87 -23.78
N SER A 94 -15.50 -14.54 -23.72
CA SER A 94 -15.29 -13.69 -24.90
C SER A 94 -13.82 -13.67 -25.36
N GLY A 95 -12.94 -14.41 -24.67
CA GLY A 95 -11.49 -14.33 -24.85
C GLY A 95 -10.84 -13.10 -24.19
N LYS A 96 -11.61 -12.32 -23.40
CA LYS A 96 -11.14 -11.15 -22.66
C LYS A 96 -11.47 -11.27 -21.17
N VAL A 97 -10.44 -11.22 -20.32
CA VAL A 97 -10.54 -11.23 -18.85
C VAL A 97 -10.19 -9.86 -18.29
N GLY A 98 -10.82 -9.46 -17.20
CA GLY A 98 -10.46 -8.29 -16.41
C GLY A 98 -10.35 -8.65 -14.93
N LEU A 99 -9.42 -8.05 -14.21
CA LEU A 99 -9.19 -8.32 -12.79
C LEU A 99 -9.71 -7.16 -11.93
N LEU A 100 -10.45 -7.49 -10.88
CA LEU A 100 -11.09 -6.54 -9.98
C LEU A 100 -11.18 -7.16 -8.58
N GLY A 101 -10.83 -6.38 -7.57
CA GLY A 101 -10.87 -6.76 -6.16
C GLY A 101 -10.05 -5.78 -5.32
N ILE A 102 -10.12 -5.93 -3.99
CA ILE A 102 -9.46 -5.04 -3.03
C ILE A 102 -8.20 -5.71 -2.44
N SER A 103 -7.23 -4.93 -1.96
CA SER A 103 -6.13 -5.38 -1.10
C SER A 103 -5.29 -6.52 -1.69
N TYR A 104 -5.43 -7.75 -1.19
CA TYR A 104 -4.71 -8.90 -1.71
C TYR A 104 -5.10 -9.19 -3.17
N TYR A 105 -6.39 -9.08 -3.49
CA TYR A 105 -6.92 -9.24 -4.84
C TYR A 105 -6.58 -8.06 -5.76
N ALA A 106 -6.10 -6.93 -5.22
CA ALA A 106 -5.61 -5.80 -5.99
C ALA A 106 -4.09 -5.91 -6.25
N GLY A 107 -3.28 -6.14 -5.22
CA GLY A 107 -1.82 -6.27 -5.32
C GLY A 107 -1.36 -7.47 -6.18
N THR A 108 -2.16 -8.53 -6.26
CA THR A 108 -1.91 -9.67 -7.16
C THR A 108 -2.19 -9.36 -8.64
N GLN A 109 -3.02 -8.36 -8.96
CA GLN A 109 -3.27 -7.93 -10.34
C GLN A 109 -2.01 -7.37 -10.98
N TRP A 110 -1.28 -6.51 -10.26
CA TRP A 110 -0.03 -5.95 -10.76
C TRP A 110 1.02 -7.02 -11.08
N GLN A 111 1.20 -7.99 -10.18
CA GLN A 111 2.13 -9.11 -10.37
C GLN A 111 1.81 -9.93 -11.62
N VAL A 112 0.54 -10.31 -11.81
CA VAL A 112 0.16 -11.15 -12.96
C VAL A 112 0.10 -10.34 -14.26
N ALA A 113 -0.32 -9.07 -14.21
CA ALA A 113 -0.33 -8.18 -15.37
C ALA A 113 1.07 -7.90 -15.92
N ALA A 114 2.08 -7.76 -15.07
CA ALA A 114 3.49 -7.63 -15.47
C ALA A 114 4.00 -8.85 -16.27
N ARG A 115 3.37 -10.02 -16.08
CA ARG A 115 3.69 -11.27 -16.80
C ARG A 115 2.95 -11.41 -18.13
N LYS A 116 2.05 -10.46 -18.47
CA LYS A 116 1.31 -10.36 -19.76
C LYS A 116 0.58 -11.65 -20.21
N PRO A 117 -0.28 -12.28 -19.38
CA PRO A 117 -1.11 -13.42 -19.80
C PRO A 117 -2.00 -13.07 -20.98
N LYS A 118 -2.14 -14.01 -21.92
CA LYS A 118 -2.99 -13.88 -23.10
C LYS A 118 -4.44 -13.64 -22.68
N GLY A 119 -5.08 -12.65 -23.30
CA GLY A 119 -6.49 -12.32 -23.08
C GLY A 119 -6.79 -11.51 -21.82
N LEU A 120 -5.80 -11.19 -20.98
CA LEU A 120 -5.97 -10.15 -19.96
C LEU A 120 -6.12 -8.78 -20.63
N ALA A 121 -7.32 -8.20 -20.53
CA ALA A 121 -7.72 -7.02 -21.29
C ALA A 121 -7.74 -5.71 -20.47
N ALA A 122 -7.91 -5.79 -19.15
CA ALA A 122 -7.84 -4.63 -18.24
C ALA A 122 -7.68 -5.05 -16.77
N ILE A 123 -7.23 -4.13 -15.90
CA ILE A 123 -7.18 -4.33 -14.45
C ILE A 123 -7.77 -3.14 -13.67
N ILE A 124 -8.37 -3.41 -12.51
CA ILE A 124 -8.83 -2.41 -11.54
C ILE A 124 -8.24 -2.79 -10.17
N PRO A 125 -6.98 -2.43 -9.89
CA PRO A 125 -6.40 -2.56 -8.56
C PRO A 125 -7.00 -1.49 -7.63
N TRP A 126 -7.86 -1.92 -6.71
CA TRP A 126 -8.56 -1.08 -5.74
C TRP A 126 -7.90 -1.23 -4.37
N GLU A 127 -7.36 -0.16 -3.80
CA GLU A 127 -6.57 -0.18 -2.55
C GLU A 127 -5.52 -1.31 -2.50
N ASP A 128 -4.37 -1.09 -3.15
CA ASP A 128 -3.43 -2.16 -3.53
C ASP A 128 -2.04 -2.07 -2.86
N MET A 129 -1.13 -2.99 -3.21
CA MET A 129 0.30 -2.85 -2.93
C MET A 129 1.07 -3.15 -4.23
N SER A 130 1.85 -2.18 -4.72
CA SER A 130 2.64 -2.29 -5.96
C SER A 130 4.08 -2.74 -5.70
N ASP A 131 4.52 -2.60 -4.46
CA ASP A 131 5.86 -2.93 -3.96
C ASP A 131 5.74 -3.67 -2.63
N TYR A 132 5.91 -4.99 -2.66
CA TYR A 132 5.78 -5.83 -1.47
C TYR A 132 6.73 -5.42 -0.33
N TYR A 133 7.91 -4.87 -0.65
CA TYR A 133 8.85 -4.40 0.37
C TYR A 133 8.40 -3.05 0.92
N ARG A 134 8.29 -2.03 0.05
CA ARG A 134 8.18 -0.61 0.46
C ARG A 134 6.76 -0.18 0.86
N ASP A 135 5.71 -0.84 0.35
CA ASP A 135 4.32 -0.47 0.60
C ASP A 135 3.69 -1.29 1.76
N ARG A 136 4.25 -2.46 2.08
CA ARG A 136 3.57 -3.46 2.93
C ARG A 136 4.34 -3.92 4.15
N VAL A 137 5.63 -4.24 4.03
CA VAL A 137 6.38 -4.89 5.13
C VAL A 137 7.49 -4.02 5.72
N ARG A 138 8.05 -3.07 4.96
CA ARG A 138 9.23 -2.29 5.38
C ARG A 138 9.15 -0.82 4.93
N HIS A 139 8.41 -0.02 5.68
CA HIS A 139 8.31 1.43 5.43
C HIS A 139 9.65 2.11 5.74
N GLY A 140 10.27 2.72 4.72
CA GLY A 140 11.61 3.31 4.87
C GLY A 140 12.71 2.30 5.24
N GLY A 141 12.45 0.99 5.10
CA GLY A 141 13.30 -0.12 5.57
C GLY A 141 13.01 -0.64 6.99
N ILE A 142 12.17 0.06 7.77
CA ILE A 142 11.77 -0.30 9.14
C ILE A 142 10.64 -1.34 9.07
N LEU A 143 10.75 -2.46 9.79
CA LEU A 143 9.75 -3.54 9.74
C LEU A 143 8.37 -3.10 10.29
N SER A 144 7.32 -3.34 9.52
CA SER A 144 5.91 -3.26 9.94
C SER A 144 5.29 -4.65 9.82
N ASP A 145 5.06 -5.31 10.95
CA ASP A 145 4.73 -6.74 11.02
C ASP A 145 3.42 -7.06 11.74
N ARG A 146 2.95 -6.22 12.66
CA ARG A 146 1.71 -6.45 13.42
C ARG A 146 0.48 -6.73 12.54
N PHE A 147 0.40 -6.12 11.36
CA PHE A 147 -0.64 -6.40 10.38
C PHE A 147 -0.42 -7.74 9.69
N ILE A 148 0.83 -8.07 9.35
CA ILE A 148 1.23 -9.35 8.76
C ILE A 148 0.92 -10.49 9.72
N ASP A 149 1.27 -10.37 11.00
CA ASP A 149 0.91 -11.30 12.08
C ASP A 149 -0.60 -11.50 12.18
N PHE A 150 -1.36 -10.40 12.22
CA PHE A 150 -2.81 -10.47 12.31
C PHE A 150 -3.41 -11.16 11.06
N TRP A 151 -3.05 -10.71 9.87
CA TRP A 151 -3.56 -11.24 8.60
C TRP A 151 -3.16 -12.70 8.39
N TRP A 152 -1.90 -13.05 8.65
CA TRP A 152 -1.40 -14.41 8.50
C TRP A 152 -2.15 -15.39 9.41
N ASN A 153 -2.24 -15.08 10.70
CA ASN A 153 -2.83 -15.99 11.69
C ASN A 153 -4.37 -16.04 11.62
N ASN A 154 -5.04 -14.98 11.15
CA ASN A 154 -6.51 -14.93 11.09
C ASN A 154 -7.09 -15.19 9.69
N VAL A 155 -6.31 -15.11 8.61
CA VAL A 155 -6.79 -15.28 7.23
C VAL A 155 -6.02 -16.38 6.50
N VAL A 156 -4.69 -16.28 6.42
CA VAL A 156 -3.88 -17.15 5.54
C VAL A 156 -3.69 -18.56 6.11
N SER A 157 -3.09 -18.65 7.30
CA SER A 157 -2.79 -19.91 7.97
C SER A 157 -4.04 -20.77 8.24
N PRO A 158 -5.23 -20.21 8.58
CA PRO A 158 -6.47 -20.99 8.68
C PRO A 158 -7.08 -21.42 7.33
N ASN A 159 -6.65 -20.82 6.22
CA ASN A 159 -7.11 -21.13 4.86
C ASN A 159 -6.16 -22.07 4.09
N GLN A 160 -5.05 -22.51 4.70
CA GLN A 160 -4.09 -23.43 4.10
C GLN A 160 -4.78 -24.74 3.64
N TYR A 161 -4.43 -25.20 2.45
CA TYR A 161 -4.90 -26.48 1.90
C TYR A 161 -4.52 -27.64 2.82
N GLY A 162 -5.44 -28.58 3.04
CA GLY A 162 -5.22 -29.72 3.93
C GLY A 162 -5.33 -29.40 5.42
N LYS A 163 -5.70 -28.17 5.82
CA LYS A 163 -5.83 -27.80 7.22
C LYS A 163 -7.29 -27.95 7.72
N PRO A 164 -7.54 -28.70 8.81
CA PRO A 164 -8.90 -28.99 9.27
C PRO A 164 -9.73 -27.78 9.69
N GLY A 165 -11.06 -27.95 9.63
CA GLY A 165 -12.05 -27.08 10.26
C GLY A 165 -12.47 -25.86 9.46
N ARG A 166 -12.26 -25.85 8.13
CA ARG A 166 -12.85 -24.86 7.21
C ARG A 166 -14.37 -24.84 7.34
N ALA A 167 -15.00 -26.02 7.40
CA ALA A 167 -16.45 -26.15 7.56
C ALA A 167 -16.92 -25.55 8.90
N THR A 168 -16.19 -25.85 9.99
CA THR A 168 -16.42 -25.28 11.33
C THR A 168 -16.28 -23.75 11.33
N ARG A 169 -15.33 -23.19 10.56
CA ARG A 169 -15.14 -21.75 10.36
C ARG A 169 -16.19 -21.12 9.42
N LYS A 170 -17.03 -21.93 8.75
CA LYS A 170 -17.98 -21.55 7.70
C LYS A 170 -17.31 -20.95 6.46
N TRP A 171 -16.12 -21.45 6.09
CA TRP A 171 -15.32 -20.96 4.96
C TRP A 171 -15.42 -21.90 3.73
N GLY A 172 -16.60 -22.51 3.56
CA GLY A 172 -16.79 -23.66 2.67
C GLY A 172 -16.38 -24.98 3.34
N ASP A 173 -16.43 -26.06 2.57
CA ASP A 173 -16.16 -27.41 3.07
C ASP A 173 -14.68 -27.61 3.45
N ASP A 174 -14.43 -28.64 4.27
CA ASP A 174 -13.08 -29.12 4.60
C ASP A 174 -12.37 -29.71 3.37
N THR A 175 -11.06 -29.99 3.48
CA THR A 175 -10.26 -30.43 2.32
C THR A 175 -10.77 -31.74 1.75
N LEU A 176 -11.08 -31.79 0.46
CA LEU A 176 -11.78 -32.92 -0.18
C LEU A 176 -10.94 -34.19 -0.18
N GLU A 177 -9.64 -34.03 -0.43
CA GLU A 177 -8.62 -35.06 -0.40
C GLU A 177 -8.24 -35.49 1.04
N GLY A 178 -8.82 -34.85 2.06
CA GLY A 178 -8.56 -35.09 3.48
C GLY A 178 -7.54 -34.12 4.10
N ASP A 179 -7.41 -34.20 5.43
CA ASP A 179 -6.49 -33.37 6.20
C ASP A 179 -5.04 -33.86 6.09
N LEU A 180 -4.10 -32.91 6.05
CA LEU A 180 -2.67 -33.14 6.16
C LEU A 180 -2.22 -33.08 7.62
N ASN A 181 -1.16 -33.82 7.95
CA ASN A 181 -0.52 -33.74 9.27
C ASN A 181 0.27 -32.42 9.41
N GLU A 182 0.56 -31.99 10.64
CA GLU A 182 1.19 -30.67 10.88
C GLU A 182 2.61 -30.56 10.30
N ASP A 183 3.40 -31.64 10.27
CA ASP A 183 4.73 -31.62 9.65
C ASP A 183 4.63 -31.32 8.15
N THR A 184 3.72 -31.98 7.46
CA THR A 184 3.41 -31.71 6.04
C THR A 184 2.78 -30.33 5.82
N LEU A 185 2.01 -29.79 6.78
CA LEU A 185 1.50 -28.41 6.72
C LEU A 185 2.63 -27.38 6.93
N LEU A 186 3.63 -27.66 7.77
CA LEU A 186 4.83 -26.85 7.97
C LEU A 186 5.72 -26.86 6.73
N GLU A 187 5.99 -28.03 6.15
CA GLU A 187 6.77 -28.20 4.92
C GLU A 187 6.10 -27.51 3.71
N ASN A 188 4.77 -27.47 3.66
CA ASN A 188 4.00 -26.88 2.56
C ASN A 188 3.68 -25.37 2.72
N ARG A 189 4.37 -24.62 3.60
CA ARG A 189 4.16 -23.16 3.74
C ARG A 189 5.43 -22.35 3.91
N ARG A 190 5.44 -21.11 3.41
CA ARG A 190 6.40 -20.07 3.79
C ARG A 190 5.74 -19.06 4.72
N ASP A 191 6.07 -19.12 5.99
CA ASP A 191 5.44 -18.29 7.01
C ASP A 191 5.89 -16.81 6.94
N GLN A 192 4.98 -15.90 6.57
CA GLN A 192 5.34 -14.48 6.46
C GLN A 192 5.73 -13.86 7.82
N THR A 193 5.17 -14.30 8.94
CA THR A 193 5.49 -13.76 10.28
C THR A 193 6.96 -13.98 10.65
N ILE A 194 7.54 -15.07 10.15
CA ILE A 194 8.96 -15.41 10.34
C ILE A 194 9.81 -14.75 9.25
N ASN A 195 9.42 -14.87 7.98
CA ASN A 195 10.29 -14.48 6.86
C ASN A 195 10.46 -12.94 6.75
N THR A 196 9.44 -12.12 7.06
CA THR A 196 9.59 -10.64 7.02
C THR A 196 10.47 -10.09 8.14
N ALA A 197 10.50 -10.78 9.29
CA ALA A 197 11.39 -10.46 10.40
C ALA A 197 12.84 -10.88 10.11
N MET A 198 13.04 -12.08 9.54
CA MET A 198 14.37 -12.61 9.21
C MET A 198 15.07 -11.81 8.09
N HIS A 199 14.36 -11.48 7.02
CA HIS A 199 14.93 -10.79 5.86
C HIS A 199 14.83 -9.27 6.02
N LYS A 200 15.91 -8.55 5.72
CA LYS A 200 16.04 -7.10 5.96
C LYS A 200 16.21 -6.28 4.68
N PHE A 201 16.88 -6.80 3.66
CA PHE A 201 17.25 -6.06 2.45
C PHE A 201 16.57 -6.61 1.19
N ARG A 202 16.18 -5.72 0.27
CA ARG A 202 15.38 -6.05 -0.92
C ARG A 202 16.11 -6.89 -1.97
N ASP A 203 17.43 -6.99 -1.89
CA ASP A 203 18.27 -7.89 -2.71
C ASP A 203 18.31 -9.34 -2.19
N GLU A 204 17.84 -9.60 -0.96
CA GLU A 204 17.70 -10.97 -0.45
C GLU A 204 16.62 -11.75 -1.22
N GLU A 205 16.86 -13.06 -1.42
CA GLU A 205 16.04 -13.93 -2.27
C GLU A 205 14.53 -13.88 -1.92
N TYR A 206 14.19 -13.76 -0.64
CA TYR A 206 12.82 -13.69 -0.17
C TYR A 206 12.03 -12.50 -0.75
N TYR A 207 12.65 -11.32 -0.82
CA TYR A 207 12.04 -10.12 -1.40
C TYR A 207 12.26 -10.06 -2.92
N ARG A 208 13.44 -10.44 -3.38
CA ARG A 208 13.80 -10.48 -4.81
C ARG A 208 12.88 -11.39 -5.62
N SER A 209 12.41 -12.50 -5.05
CA SER A 209 11.43 -13.42 -5.67
C SER A 209 9.98 -12.91 -5.69
N ARG A 210 9.73 -11.75 -5.08
CA ARG A 210 8.44 -11.04 -5.04
C ARG A 210 8.46 -9.72 -5.81
N ASP A 211 9.60 -9.34 -6.34
CA ASP A 211 9.75 -8.13 -7.14
C ASP A 211 9.32 -8.39 -8.60
N PHE A 212 8.67 -7.41 -9.22
CA PHE A 212 8.14 -7.53 -10.57
C PHE A 212 8.19 -6.19 -11.30
N ASP A 213 8.24 -6.27 -12.63
CA ASP A 213 8.37 -5.11 -13.50
C ASP A 213 7.00 -4.45 -13.74
N VAL A 214 6.61 -3.53 -12.85
CA VAL A 214 5.37 -2.74 -12.99
C VAL A 214 5.36 -1.98 -14.33
N GLU A 215 6.53 -1.52 -14.77
CA GLU A 215 6.70 -0.80 -16.02
C GLU A 215 6.37 -1.65 -17.26
N ALA A 216 6.42 -2.99 -17.16
CA ALA A 216 5.98 -3.89 -18.23
C ALA A 216 4.45 -3.88 -18.47
N ILE A 217 3.65 -3.27 -17.59
CA ILE A 217 2.19 -3.31 -17.65
C ILE A 217 1.67 -2.29 -18.68
N GLU A 218 1.29 -2.81 -19.85
CA GLU A 218 0.80 -2.04 -21.01
C GLU A 218 -0.73 -2.04 -21.17
N ILE A 219 -1.42 -2.97 -20.47
CA ILE A 219 -2.88 -3.13 -20.54
C ILE A 219 -3.61 -1.96 -19.85
N PRO A 220 -4.84 -1.61 -20.27
CA PRO A 220 -5.69 -0.65 -19.59
C PRO A 220 -5.78 -0.89 -18.08
N LEU A 221 -5.65 0.18 -17.27
CA LEU A 221 -5.73 0.10 -15.82
C LEU A 221 -6.48 1.29 -15.20
N LEU A 222 -7.26 1.02 -14.16
CA LEU A 222 -7.88 2.01 -13.29
C LEU A 222 -7.39 1.75 -11.86
N SER A 223 -6.36 2.49 -11.42
CA SER A 223 -5.85 2.42 -10.06
C SER A 223 -6.73 3.25 -9.13
N VAL A 224 -7.27 2.63 -8.07
CA VAL A 224 -8.18 3.30 -7.13
C VAL A 224 -7.54 3.36 -5.74
N ALA A 225 -6.96 4.52 -5.42
CA ALA A 225 -6.27 4.81 -4.17
C ALA A 225 -7.24 5.36 -3.10
N ASN A 226 -6.98 5.11 -1.82
CA ASN A 226 -7.74 5.70 -0.72
C ASN A 226 -6.84 6.59 0.14
N TRP A 227 -7.24 7.85 0.34
CA TRP A 227 -6.47 8.80 1.18
C TRP A 227 -6.35 8.33 2.64
N GLY A 228 -7.25 7.49 3.13
CA GLY A 228 -7.17 6.84 4.44
C GLY A 228 -6.14 5.70 4.53
N GLY A 229 -5.65 5.21 3.38
CA GLY A 229 -4.74 4.06 3.26
C GLY A 229 -3.28 4.34 3.62
N ILE A 230 -3.01 5.30 4.51
CA ILE A 230 -1.69 5.92 4.78
C ILE A 230 -0.60 5.00 5.39
N LEU A 231 -0.88 3.69 5.53
CA LEU A 231 -0.04 2.69 6.21
C LEU A 231 0.08 1.36 5.46
N LEU A 232 -0.56 1.25 4.28
CA LEU A 232 -0.50 0.06 3.45
C LEU A 232 -0.71 0.39 1.97
N HIS A 233 -1.89 0.92 1.62
CA HIS A 233 -2.33 0.89 0.22
C HIS A 233 -2.03 2.15 -0.61
N LEU A 234 -2.10 3.33 0.02
CA LEU A 234 -2.10 4.62 -0.68
C LEU A 234 -0.85 4.81 -1.57
N ARG A 235 0.32 4.40 -1.08
CA ARG A 235 1.58 4.45 -1.84
C ARG A 235 1.57 3.51 -3.05
N GLY A 236 1.05 2.30 -2.88
CA GLY A 236 1.01 1.27 -3.92
C GLY A 236 0.20 1.70 -5.14
N ASN A 237 -1.05 2.12 -4.92
CA ASN A 237 -1.92 2.58 -6.00
C ASN A 237 -1.30 3.73 -6.83
N ALA A 238 -0.73 4.74 -6.14
CA ALA A 238 -0.15 5.91 -6.77
C ALA A 238 1.12 5.56 -7.57
N LEU A 239 2.08 4.84 -6.96
CA LEU A 239 3.33 4.49 -7.63
C LEU A 239 3.14 3.42 -8.71
N GLY A 240 2.19 2.50 -8.53
CA GLY A 240 1.77 1.53 -9.55
C GLY A 240 1.27 2.24 -10.81
N TRP A 241 0.40 3.25 -10.64
CA TRP A 241 -0.07 4.08 -11.75
C TRP A 241 1.05 4.90 -12.41
N ILE A 242 1.94 5.54 -11.63
CA ILE A 242 3.07 6.32 -12.17
C ILE A 242 3.94 5.41 -13.06
N ARG A 243 4.31 4.23 -12.55
CA ARG A 243 5.27 3.32 -13.19
C ARG A 243 4.72 2.57 -14.40
N ALA A 244 3.46 2.14 -14.39
CA ALA A 244 2.89 1.34 -15.47
C ALA A 244 2.96 2.06 -16.82
N SER A 245 3.38 1.35 -17.87
CA SER A 245 3.55 1.89 -19.24
C SER A 245 2.26 1.86 -20.08
N SER A 246 1.12 1.60 -19.43
CA SER A 246 -0.19 1.54 -20.07
C SER A 246 -0.58 2.86 -20.71
N LYS A 247 -1.04 2.78 -21.96
CA LYS A 247 -1.61 3.91 -22.71
C LYS A 247 -2.94 4.39 -22.12
N TYR A 248 -3.67 3.50 -21.45
CA TYR A 248 -4.99 3.76 -20.88
C TYR A 248 -4.93 3.56 -19.37
N LYS A 249 -4.21 4.46 -18.68
CA LYS A 249 -4.07 4.44 -17.23
C LYS A 249 -4.81 5.59 -16.56
N PHE A 250 -5.63 5.25 -15.57
CA PHE A 250 -6.46 6.19 -14.82
C PHE A 250 -6.16 6.04 -13.32
N LEU A 251 -6.13 7.16 -12.60
CA LEU A 251 -5.91 7.22 -11.16
C LEU A 251 -7.14 7.90 -10.53
N HIS A 252 -7.78 7.23 -9.58
CA HIS A 252 -8.94 7.73 -8.87
C HIS A 252 -8.67 7.67 -7.37
N PHE A 253 -8.93 8.75 -6.65
CA PHE A 253 -8.77 8.81 -5.20
C PHE A 253 -10.13 8.84 -4.50
N ILE A 254 -10.31 7.93 -3.54
CA ILE A 254 -11.50 7.79 -2.69
C ILE A 254 -11.19 8.11 -1.22
N VAL A 255 -12.24 8.19 -0.41
CA VAL A 255 -12.19 8.28 1.05
C VAL A 255 -13.18 7.32 1.69
N GLY A 256 -12.87 6.83 2.88
CA GLY A 256 -13.74 5.98 3.69
C GLY A 256 -13.08 4.70 4.16
N ARG A 257 -13.87 3.80 4.77
CA ARG A 257 -13.41 2.48 5.21
C ARG A 257 -12.95 1.65 4.02
N HIS A 258 -11.89 0.88 4.17
CA HIS A 258 -11.26 0.06 3.13
C HIS A 258 -12.19 -0.73 2.17
N ASP A 259 -13.30 -1.28 2.68
CA ASP A 259 -14.19 -2.15 1.93
C ASP A 259 -15.45 -1.45 1.40
N LEU A 260 -15.94 -0.39 2.04
CA LEU A 260 -17.27 0.17 1.74
C LEU A 260 -17.35 0.91 0.38
N PRO A 261 -16.41 1.83 0.04
CA PRO A 261 -16.45 2.56 -1.22
C PRO A 261 -16.45 1.66 -2.45
N PHE A 262 -15.86 0.47 -2.39
CA PHE A 262 -15.86 -0.50 -3.49
C PHE A 262 -17.28 -0.93 -3.91
N TYR A 263 -18.23 -1.00 -2.97
CA TYR A 263 -19.61 -1.44 -3.22
C TYR A 263 -20.62 -0.28 -3.35
N TYR A 264 -20.19 0.99 -3.28
CA TYR A 264 -21.12 2.11 -3.51
C TYR A 264 -21.65 2.08 -4.96
N PRO A 265 -22.92 2.46 -5.21
CA PRO A 265 -23.51 2.37 -6.55
C PRO A 265 -22.68 3.09 -7.63
N GLU A 266 -22.25 4.31 -7.34
CA GLU A 266 -21.35 5.11 -8.17
C GLU A 266 -20.00 4.41 -8.45
N SER A 267 -19.43 3.72 -7.47
CA SER A 267 -18.20 2.93 -7.65
C SER A 267 -18.40 1.68 -8.51
N ALA A 268 -19.51 0.97 -8.31
CA ALA A 268 -19.86 -0.20 -9.09
C ALA A 268 -20.11 0.17 -10.57
N GLU A 269 -20.81 1.28 -10.83
CA GLU A 269 -20.99 1.79 -12.19
C GLU A 269 -19.69 2.35 -12.79
N LEU A 270 -18.77 2.91 -11.99
CA LEU A 270 -17.41 3.29 -12.43
C LEU A 270 -16.62 2.07 -12.92
N GLN A 271 -16.55 1.02 -12.09
CA GLN A 271 -15.90 -0.26 -12.43
C GLN A 271 -16.51 -0.87 -13.70
N LEU A 272 -17.85 -0.90 -13.78
CA LEU A 272 -18.59 -1.44 -14.91
C LEU A 272 -18.34 -0.64 -16.20
N SER A 273 -18.34 0.69 -16.13
CA SER A 273 -18.09 1.59 -17.26
C SER A 273 -16.70 1.38 -17.86
N PHE A 274 -15.68 1.26 -16.99
CA PHE A 274 -14.32 0.94 -17.41
C PHE A 274 -14.24 -0.45 -18.08
N PHE A 275 -14.79 -1.49 -17.46
CA PHE A 275 -14.76 -2.84 -18.05
C PHE A 275 -15.59 -2.99 -19.32
N ASN A 276 -16.76 -2.34 -19.45
CA ASN A 276 -17.52 -2.35 -20.70
C ASN A 276 -16.67 -1.82 -21.87
N SER A 277 -15.91 -0.76 -21.61
CA SER A 277 -15.05 -0.12 -22.59
C SER A 277 -13.95 -1.06 -23.10
N PHE A 278 -13.29 -1.86 -22.25
CA PHE A 278 -12.15 -2.69 -22.65
C PHE A 278 -12.50 -4.16 -22.92
N LEU A 279 -13.44 -4.75 -22.16
CA LEU A 279 -13.85 -6.16 -22.29
C LEU A 279 -15.00 -6.36 -23.29
N LYS A 280 -15.87 -5.36 -23.49
CA LYS A 280 -17.01 -5.44 -24.45
C LYS A 280 -16.91 -4.49 -25.64
N ASP A 281 -15.87 -3.65 -25.67
CA ASP A 281 -15.67 -2.58 -26.66
C ASP A 281 -16.81 -1.53 -26.69
N ASP A 282 -17.55 -1.40 -25.59
CA ASP A 282 -18.60 -0.39 -25.37
C ASP A 282 -18.04 0.81 -24.59
N ASP A 283 -17.51 1.79 -25.32
CA ASP A 283 -16.85 2.99 -24.78
C ASP A 283 -17.83 4.11 -24.39
N ALA A 284 -19.02 3.78 -23.88
CA ALA A 284 -20.01 4.78 -23.45
C ALA A 284 -19.47 5.74 -22.37
N GLY A 285 -18.54 5.28 -21.53
CA GLY A 285 -17.83 6.12 -20.56
C GLY A 285 -16.68 6.96 -21.14
N GLY A 286 -16.34 6.76 -22.42
CA GLY A 286 -15.30 7.51 -23.12
C GLY A 286 -13.87 7.31 -22.59
N TRP A 287 -13.56 6.12 -22.08
CA TRP A 287 -12.24 5.74 -21.59
C TRP A 287 -11.22 5.56 -22.72
N LYS A 288 -11.67 5.12 -23.91
CA LYS A 288 -10.84 5.01 -25.12
C LYS A 288 -10.83 6.29 -25.94
N SER A 289 -11.97 6.96 -26.02
CA SER A 289 -12.18 8.18 -26.83
C SER A 289 -11.74 9.49 -26.15
N GLY A 290 -11.57 9.49 -24.82
CA GLY A 290 -10.95 10.60 -24.08
C GLY A 290 -11.93 11.58 -23.43
N ASN A 291 -13.13 11.13 -23.06
CA ASN A 291 -14.08 11.92 -22.25
C ASN A 291 -13.75 11.89 -20.74
N GLN A 292 -12.88 10.97 -20.32
CA GLN A 292 -12.38 10.91 -18.94
C GLN A 292 -11.44 12.11 -18.67
N PRO A 293 -11.51 12.74 -17.47
CA PRO A 293 -10.62 13.83 -17.10
C PRO A 293 -9.15 13.45 -17.28
N ARG A 294 -8.40 14.27 -18.00
CA ARG A 294 -6.94 14.15 -18.03
C ARG A 294 -6.38 14.64 -16.71
N THR A 295 -5.48 13.86 -16.14
CA THR A 295 -4.75 14.22 -14.92
C THR A 295 -3.32 13.70 -15.04
N ASP A 296 -2.38 14.50 -14.56
CA ASP A 296 -1.01 14.07 -14.30
C ASP A 296 -0.84 13.94 -12.78
N TRP A 297 0.12 13.11 -12.36
CA TRP A 297 0.48 12.99 -10.95
C TRP A 297 2.01 13.07 -10.79
N PRO A 298 2.56 14.10 -10.12
CA PRO A 298 1.87 15.21 -9.41
C PRO A 298 0.98 16.08 -10.30
N LEU A 299 0.02 16.78 -9.69
CA LEU A 299 -0.96 17.58 -10.42
C LEU A 299 -0.29 18.71 -11.23
N PRO A 300 -0.77 19.04 -12.44
CA PRO A 300 -0.29 20.20 -13.18
C PRO A 300 -0.37 21.49 -12.35
N GLY A 301 0.71 22.26 -12.33
CA GLY A 301 0.79 23.49 -11.53
C GLY A 301 1.16 23.30 -10.05
N THR A 302 1.52 22.09 -9.61
CA THR A 302 2.10 21.84 -8.27
C THR A 302 3.39 22.63 -8.08
N GLU A 303 3.46 23.46 -7.03
CA GLU A 303 4.65 24.23 -6.66
C GLU A 303 5.28 23.68 -5.38
N TYR A 304 6.36 22.90 -5.55
CA TYR A 304 7.11 22.29 -4.45
C TYR A 304 7.83 23.34 -3.60
N THR A 305 7.24 23.68 -2.45
CA THR A 305 7.65 24.79 -1.59
C THR A 305 8.34 24.28 -0.33
N LYS A 306 9.50 24.86 0.03
CA LYS A 306 10.25 24.50 1.23
C LYS A 306 9.75 25.26 2.46
N PHE A 307 9.45 24.52 3.52
CA PHE A 307 9.11 25.01 4.85
C PHE A 307 10.21 24.59 5.82
N PHE A 308 11.15 25.50 6.08
CA PHE A 308 12.28 25.31 6.97
C PHE A 308 11.84 25.14 8.43
N LEU A 309 12.46 24.20 9.12
CA LEU A 309 12.29 24.01 10.57
C LEU A 309 13.13 25.06 11.29
N THR A 310 12.51 25.82 12.21
CA THR A 310 13.16 26.94 12.90
C THR A 310 13.60 26.56 14.33
N PRO A 311 14.59 27.27 14.92
CA PRO A 311 14.95 27.13 16.33
C PRO A 311 13.79 27.38 17.31
N GLU A 312 12.77 28.13 16.89
CA GLU A 312 11.56 28.49 17.63
C GLU A 312 10.46 27.40 17.58
N ASN A 313 10.75 26.23 17.00
CA ASN A 313 9.82 25.12 16.80
C ASN A 313 8.62 25.51 15.88
N THR A 314 8.89 26.33 14.86
CA THR A 314 7.93 26.67 13.80
C THR A 314 8.42 26.17 12.44
N LEU A 315 7.52 26.19 11.47
CA LEU A 315 7.80 26.00 10.05
C LEU A 315 7.72 27.37 9.36
N SER A 316 8.66 27.68 8.47
CA SER A 316 8.70 28.96 7.75
C SER A 316 9.18 28.79 6.31
N THR A 317 8.63 29.56 5.37
CA THR A 317 9.10 29.58 3.97
C THR A 317 10.46 30.26 3.80
N THR A 318 10.98 30.92 4.85
CA THR A 318 12.32 31.53 4.87
C THR A 318 13.18 30.91 5.96
N SER A 319 14.41 30.51 5.62
CA SER A 319 15.39 30.01 6.59
C SER A 319 15.85 31.09 7.57
N THR A 320 16.12 30.70 8.82
CA THR A 320 16.84 31.52 9.81
C THR A 320 18.35 31.45 9.59
N SER A 321 19.10 32.43 10.11
CA SER A 321 20.57 32.41 10.12
C SER A 321 21.17 31.65 11.30
N SER A 322 20.43 31.54 12.42
CA SER A 322 20.78 30.74 13.59
C SER A 322 20.47 29.26 13.37
N THR A 323 21.35 28.39 13.88
CA THR A 323 21.16 26.94 13.96
C THR A 323 20.95 26.48 15.40
N LYS A 324 20.23 25.37 15.58
CA LYS A 324 19.97 24.73 16.88
C LYS A 324 19.85 23.22 16.68
N MET A 325 20.37 22.42 17.60
CA MET A 325 20.04 20.99 17.67
C MET A 325 18.85 20.80 18.62
N VAL A 326 17.88 19.99 18.19
CA VAL A 326 16.71 19.61 18.99
C VAL A 326 16.79 18.11 19.26
N GLU A 327 16.98 17.76 20.54
CA GLU A 327 17.08 16.37 21.00
C GLU A 327 15.69 15.76 21.21
N TYR A 328 15.59 14.46 20.94
CA TYR A 328 14.46 13.60 21.32
C TYR A 328 14.94 12.18 21.63
N ASP A 329 14.25 11.47 22.50
CA ASP A 329 14.54 10.06 22.79
C ASP A 329 14.20 9.18 21.57
N ALA A 330 15.09 8.23 21.28
CA ALA A 330 15.12 7.49 20.04
C ALA A 330 14.13 6.31 19.95
N LEU A 331 13.44 5.93 21.05
CA LEU A 331 12.61 4.72 21.09
C LEU A 331 11.21 4.92 21.66
N HIS A 332 11.04 5.78 22.67
CA HIS A 332 9.83 5.88 23.50
C HIS A 332 9.43 7.31 23.89
N GLY A 333 10.26 8.31 23.56
CA GLY A 333 10.04 9.71 23.90
C GLY A 333 8.85 10.39 23.22
N LYS A 334 8.65 11.67 23.57
CA LYS A 334 7.67 12.52 22.86
C LYS A 334 8.24 12.97 21.52
N PRO A 335 7.41 13.10 20.47
CA PRO A 335 7.83 13.74 19.22
C PRO A 335 8.28 15.18 19.48
N ILE A 336 9.24 15.65 18.68
CA ILE A 336 9.47 17.09 18.51
C ILE A 336 8.49 17.62 17.47
N ILE A 337 8.00 18.85 17.71
CA ILE A 337 6.81 19.37 17.03
C ILE A 337 7.15 20.74 16.41
N PHE A 338 6.88 20.89 15.12
CA PHE A 338 6.99 22.14 14.38
C PHE A 338 5.63 22.56 13.82
N LYS A 339 5.29 23.84 13.89
CA LYS A 339 3.97 24.34 13.50
C LYS A 339 4.03 25.42 12.42
N TYR A 340 3.16 25.30 11.42
CA TYR A 340 2.83 26.37 10.46
C TYR A 340 1.37 26.75 10.63
N LYS A 341 1.06 27.99 11.03
CA LYS A 341 -0.30 28.51 11.02
C LYS A 341 -0.51 29.31 9.74
N THR A 342 -1.50 28.95 8.93
CA THR A 342 -1.72 29.60 7.64
C THR A 342 -2.54 30.89 7.77
N SER A 343 -2.19 31.91 7.00
CA SER A 343 -2.92 33.19 6.91
C SER A 343 -3.94 33.23 5.75
N SER A 344 -3.86 32.26 4.83
CA SER A 344 -4.72 32.11 3.66
C SER A 344 -5.09 30.64 3.47
N SER A 345 -6.06 30.34 2.61
CA SER A 345 -6.30 28.95 2.21
C SER A 345 -5.05 28.39 1.53
N LEU A 346 -4.64 27.18 1.90
CA LEU A 346 -3.45 26.49 1.41
C LEU A 346 -3.81 25.03 1.10
N GLU A 347 -3.81 24.66 -0.19
CA GLU A 347 -3.97 23.29 -0.63
C GLU A 347 -2.60 22.60 -0.77
N ILE A 348 -2.47 21.42 -0.17
CA ILE A 348 -1.30 20.55 -0.24
C ILE A 348 -1.77 19.23 -0.87
N THR A 349 -1.39 18.99 -2.13
CA THR A 349 -1.82 17.79 -2.88
C THR A 349 -0.66 17.20 -3.67
N GLY A 350 -0.17 16.02 -3.28
CA GLY A 350 1.00 15.39 -3.90
C GLY A 350 1.85 14.59 -2.91
N HIS A 351 3.03 14.15 -3.39
CA HIS A 351 4.08 13.56 -2.55
C HIS A 351 4.78 14.62 -1.69
N ILE A 352 5.22 14.25 -0.49
CA ILE A 352 5.92 15.13 0.46
C ILE A 352 7.30 14.53 0.78
N THR A 353 8.31 15.37 0.99
CA THR A 353 9.62 14.92 1.49
C THR A 353 10.08 15.79 2.64
N ALA A 354 10.46 15.16 3.76
CA ALA A 354 11.10 15.84 4.88
C ALA A 354 12.63 15.69 4.76
N HIS A 355 13.33 16.78 4.50
CA HIS A 355 14.79 16.82 4.45
C HIS A 355 15.31 17.19 5.84
N LEU A 356 16.04 16.29 6.48
CA LEU A 356 16.50 16.42 7.85
C LEU A 356 18.00 16.22 7.95
N THR A 357 18.69 17.11 8.67
CA THR A 357 20.05 16.87 9.17
C THR A 357 19.96 16.23 10.54
N VAL A 358 20.33 14.96 10.66
CA VAL A 358 20.14 14.14 11.87
C VAL A 358 21.45 13.55 12.41
N SER A 359 21.51 13.32 13.71
CA SER A 359 22.60 12.59 14.39
C SER A 359 22.06 11.81 15.59
N ALA A 360 22.83 10.86 16.12
CA ALA A 360 22.50 10.11 17.34
C ALA A 360 23.62 10.19 18.38
N THR A 361 23.24 10.12 19.66
CA THR A 361 24.15 10.17 20.81
C THR A 361 23.67 9.16 21.85
N ARG A 362 24.59 8.43 22.50
CA ARG A 362 24.24 7.49 23.57
C ARG A 362 23.64 8.22 24.79
N GLU A 363 22.79 7.54 25.56
CA GLU A 363 22.18 8.13 26.77
C GLU A 363 23.21 8.39 27.89
N SER A 364 24.23 7.53 28.00
CA SER A 364 25.31 7.66 28.99
C SER A 364 26.59 6.97 28.51
N ASN A 365 27.74 7.30 29.08
CA ASN A 365 29.05 6.75 28.65
C ASN A 365 29.09 5.21 28.64
N ASP A 366 28.37 4.56 29.56
CA ASP A 366 28.30 3.11 29.72
C ASP A 366 27.23 2.45 28.83
N ALA A 367 26.38 3.23 28.15
CA ALA A 367 25.38 2.71 27.22
C ALA A 367 26.02 2.28 25.88
N PRO A 368 25.39 1.32 25.15
CA PRO A 368 25.78 1.00 23.77
C PRO A 368 25.83 2.26 22.89
N VAL A 369 26.76 2.25 21.93
CA VAL A 369 26.84 3.31 20.92
C VAL A 369 25.71 3.08 19.91
N PRO A 370 24.83 4.07 19.64
CA PRO A 370 23.84 3.93 18.58
C PRO A 370 24.56 3.77 17.23
N THR A 371 24.10 2.81 16.44
CA THR A 371 24.68 2.45 15.13
C THR A 371 23.69 2.59 13.96
N ASP A 372 22.47 3.04 14.26
CA ASP A 372 21.47 3.46 13.28
C ASP A 372 20.46 4.43 13.91
N ILE A 373 19.63 5.08 13.09
CA ILE A 373 18.55 5.99 13.48
C ILE A 373 17.30 5.58 12.71
N ASP A 374 16.16 5.42 13.39
CA ASP A 374 14.86 5.33 12.74
C ASP A 374 14.13 6.67 12.86
N LEU A 375 13.65 7.19 11.72
CA LEU A 375 12.91 8.45 11.63
C LEU A 375 11.44 8.19 11.32
N PHE A 376 10.55 8.70 12.17
CA PHE A 376 9.10 8.65 12.02
C PHE A 376 8.57 10.06 11.85
N ILE A 377 7.87 10.30 10.73
CA ILE A 377 7.30 11.60 10.36
C ILE A 377 5.78 11.48 10.39
N THR A 378 5.10 12.47 10.97
CA THR A 378 3.64 12.56 10.93
C THR A 378 3.21 14.00 10.69
N LEU A 379 2.29 14.21 9.75
CA LEU A 379 1.65 15.50 9.53
C LEU A 379 0.23 15.49 10.07
N ARG A 380 -0.13 16.50 10.88
CA ARG A 380 -1.48 16.67 11.45
C ARG A 380 -2.06 18.02 11.06
N LYS A 381 -3.38 18.07 10.96
CA LYS A 381 -4.15 19.30 10.80
C LYS A 381 -4.77 19.67 12.14
N MET A 382 -4.61 20.91 12.57
CA MET A 382 -5.34 21.48 13.71
C MET A 382 -6.29 22.56 13.19
N ASN A 383 -7.54 22.53 13.64
CA ASN A 383 -8.53 23.55 13.32
C ASN A 383 -8.17 24.90 13.97
N SER A 384 -8.95 25.95 13.68
CA SER A 384 -8.73 27.31 14.20
C SER A 384 -8.85 27.44 15.74
N LYS A 385 -9.34 26.41 16.45
CA LYS A 385 -9.34 26.32 17.93
C LYS A 385 -8.14 25.57 18.49
N GLY A 386 -7.32 24.95 17.65
CA GLY A 386 -6.19 24.09 18.05
C GLY A 386 -6.57 22.64 18.34
N GLU A 387 -7.75 22.18 17.92
CA GLU A 387 -8.19 20.79 18.03
C GLU A 387 -7.77 20.01 16.77
N GLU A 388 -7.35 18.75 16.89
CA GLU A 388 -6.92 17.93 15.75
C GLU A 388 -8.10 17.56 14.83
N VAL A 389 -7.90 17.72 13.52
CA VAL A 389 -8.82 17.26 12.48
C VAL A 389 -8.33 15.91 11.98
N PHE A 390 -9.08 14.86 12.31
CA PHE A 390 -8.78 13.49 11.90
C PHE A 390 -9.41 13.13 10.56
N TYR A 391 -8.74 12.23 9.85
CA TYR A 391 -9.20 11.60 8.62
C TYR A 391 -9.68 10.17 8.93
N THR A 392 -10.43 9.56 7.99
CA THR A 392 -10.89 8.17 8.12
C THR A 392 -9.82 7.22 7.60
N GLY A 393 -9.18 6.46 8.48
CA GLY A 393 -8.23 5.41 8.11
C GLY A 393 -8.90 4.15 7.58
N THR A 394 -8.07 3.24 7.04
CA THR A 394 -8.45 1.90 6.53
C THR A 394 -9.48 1.17 7.40
N MET A 395 -9.33 1.24 8.74
CA MET A 395 -10.16 0.50 9.70
C MET A 395 -11.34 1.33 10.27
N CYS A 396 -11.69 2.47 9.66
CA CYS A 396 -12.52 3.53 10.25
C CYS A 396 -11.93 4.16 11.53
N ASP A 397 -10.61 4.02 11.74
CA ASP A 397 -9.88 4.66 12.81
C ASP A 397 -9.56 6.14 12.48
N PRO A 398 -9.47 7.02 13.49
CA PRO A 398 -9.06 8.40 13.29
C PRO A 398 -7.54 8.45 13.01
N VAL A 399 -7.17 8.88 11.81
CA VAL A 399 -5.77 8.98 11.37
C VAL A 399 -5.34 10.44 11.15
N PRO A 400 -4.03 10.76 11.28
CA PRO A 400 -3.48 12.06 10.89
C PRO A 400 -3.54 12.27 9.36
N ILE A 401 -3.05 13.41 8.85
CA ILE A 401 -3.05 13.71 7.41
C ILE A 401 -2.31 12.61 6.64
N VAL A 402 -1.07 12.34 7.04
CA VAL A 402 -0.18 11.36 6.40
C VAL A 402 1.06 11.09 7.27
N LYS A 403 1.79 10.02 6.95
CA LYS A 403 3.01 9.58 7.65
C LYS A 403 4.16 9.31 6.66
N GLY A 404 5.37 9.20 7.20
CA GLY A 404 6.60 8.87 6.46
C GLY A 404 7.65 8.25 7.37
N TRP A 405 8.53 7.43 6.80
CA TRP A 405 9.48 6.61 7.55
C TRP A 405 10.82 6.52 6.83
N GLN A 406 11.93 6.49 7.58
CA GLN A 406 13.25 6.19 7.03
C GLN A 406 14.19 5.64 8.10
N ARG A 407 14.76 4.46 7.84
CA ARG A 407 15.96 3.98 8.53
C ARG A 407 17.20 4.66 7.94
N VAL A 408 18.00 5.33 8.77
CA VAL A 408 19.09 6.21 8.30
C VAL A 408 20.25 5.41 7.70
N SER A 409 20.52 4.19 8.13
CA SER A 409 21.51 3.33 7.44
C SER A 409 21.13 3.04 5.99
N LEU A 410 19.84 3.12 5.64
CA LEU A 410 19.31 2.92 4.29
C LEU A 410 19.05 4.24 3.55
N ARG A 411 19.63 5.36 4.02
CA ARG A 411 19.41 6.71 3.45
C ARG A 411 19.83 6.91 1.99
N LYS A 412 20.73 6.07 1.46
CA LYS A 412 21.35 6.20 0.12
C LYS A 412 20.30 6.27 -1.00
N VAL A 413 20.21 7.44 -1.64
CA VAL A 413 19.36 7.68 -2.82
C VAL A 413 20.12 7.26 -4.08
N ASP A 414 19.45 6.57 -4.99
CA ASP A 414 19.96 6.32 -6.34
C ASP A 414 19.52 7.44 -7.28
N ALA A 415 20.35 8.48 -7.35
CA ALA A 415 20.13 9.63 -8.21
C ALA A 415 20.23 9.32 -9.72
N THR A 416 20.61 8.08 -10.10
CA THR A 416 20.62 7.65 -11.51
C THR A 416 19.34 6.93 -11.92
N ASN A 417 18.44 6.65 -10.97
CA ASN A 417 17.20 5.95 -11.25
C ASN A 417 16.17 6.89 -11.89
N LYS A 418 15.51 6.45 -12.98
CA LYS A 418 14.44 7.19 -13.68
C LYS A 418 13.21 7.51 -12.82
N LEU A 419 13.05 6.86 -11.67
CA LEU A 419 11.96 7.08 -10.71
C LEU A 419 12.36 8.02 -9.56
N HIS A 420 13.59 8.52 -9.54
CA HIS A 420 14.01 9.50 -8.55
C HIS A 420 13.53 10.90 -8.93
N GLU A 421 12.77 11.51 -8.03
CA GLU A 421 12.48 12.94 -8.04
C GLU A 421 12.89 13.57 -6.71
N GLU A 422 13.09 14.88 -6.63
CA GLU A 422 13.42 15.56 -5.37
C GLU A 422 12.35 15.35 -4.29
N TYR A 423 11.08 15.24 -4.71
CA TYR A 423 9.92 14.99 -3.86
C TYR A 423 9.60 13.49 -3.65
N LEU A 424 10.33 12.60 -4.34
CA LEU A 424 10.17 11.14 -4.27
C LEU A 424 11.56 10.47 -4.36
N PRO A 425 12.34 10.45 -3.27
CA PRO A 425 13.69 9.92 -3.26
C PRO A 425 13.72 8.40 -3.50
N TYR A 426 14.23 7.97 -4.67
CA TYR A 426 14.29 6.54 -4.98
C TYR A 426 15.45 5.85 -4.26
N ARG A 427 15.14 4.77 -3.55
CA ARG A 427 16.09 3.94 -2.78
C ARG A 427 15.92 2.48 -3.11
N LYS A 428 17.01 1.76 -3.38
CA LYS A 428 16.99 0.32 -3.69
C LYS A 428 16.72 -0.58 -2.48
N TYR A 429 17.12 -0.13 -1.29
CA TYR A 429 17.11 -0.91 -0.04
C TYR A 429 17.92 -2.22 -0.12
N TYR A 430 19.04 -2.20 -0.85
CA TYR A 430 19.94 -3.35 -0.95
C TYR A 430 20.97 -3.37 0.19
N SER A 431 21.44 -4.56 0.55
CA SER A 431 22.49 -4.77 1.55
C SER A 431 23.77 -3.97 1.22
N THR A 432 24.11 -3.89 -0.06
CA THR A 432 25.27 -3.13 -0.60
C THR A 432 25.08 -1.62 -0.63
N ASP A 433 23.87 -1.13 -0.37
CA ASP A 433 23.55 0.31 -0.28
C ASP A 433 23.52 0.82 1.17
N ALA A 434 23.66 -0.05 2.17
CA ALA A 434 23.69 0.32 3.58
C ALA A 434 24.93 1.17 3.92
N GLN A 435 24.72 2.23 4.69
CA GLN A 435 25.73 3.21 5.10
C GLN A 435 25.75 3.32 6.63
N ALA A 436 26.91 3.11 7.25
CA ALA A 436 27.05 3.20 8.71
C ALA A 436 26.53 4.54 9.27
N VAL A 437 26.02 4.48 10.51
CA VAL A 437 25.71 5.64 11.35
C VAL A 437 26.67 5.60 12.53
N GLU A 438 27.32 6.74 12.77
CA GLU A 438 28.30 6.94 13.82
C GLU A 438 27.79 7.98 14.82
N GLU A 439 28.22 7.85 16.07
CA GLU A 439 27.79 8.73 17.15
C GLU A 439 28.22 10.18 16.93
N ASN A 440 27.30 11.12 17.15
CA ASN A 440 27.46 12.56 16.96
C ASN A 440 27.77 13.01 15.52
N GLN A 441 27.93 12.09 14.56
CA GLN A 441 28.07 12.41 13.14
C GLN A 441 26.71 12.86 12.57
N GLN A 442 26.71 13.95 11.81
CA GLN A 442 25.52 14.45 11.13
C GLN A 442 25.34 13.82 9.75
N TYR A 443 24.10 13.54 9.41
CA TYR A 443 23.66 12.93 8.14
C TYR A 443 22.49 13.71 7.55
N GLU A 444 22.57 14.03 6.26
CA GLU A 444 21.43 14.56 5.51
C GLU A 444 20.56 13.42 4.99
N VAL A 445 19.26 13.48 5.26
CA VAL A 445 18.30 12.41 4.95
C VAL A 445 17.00 13.02 4.42
N GLY A 446 16.64 12.67 3.17
CA GLY A 446 15.30 12.96 2.62
C GLY A 446 14.33 11.83 2.93
N VAL A 447 13.44 12.00 3.89
CA VAL A 447 12.41 11.02 4.28
C VAL A 447 11.21 11.15 3.35
N GLU A 448 10.84 10.05 2.68
CA GLU A 448 9.59 9.97 1.90
C GLU A 448 8.41 10.04 2.87
N VAL A 449 7.54 11.03 2.68
CA VAL A 449 6.23 11.12 3.32
C VAL A 449 5.20 10.81 2.23
N TRP A 450 4.28 9.91 2.55
CA TRP A 450 3.35 9.37 1.56
C TRP A 450 2.48 10.48 0.93
N PRO A 451 1.92 10.27 -0.27
CA PRO A 451 1.11 11.29 -0.93
C PRO A 451 -0.13 11.64 -0.10
N THR A 452 -0.59 12.88 -0.21
CA THR A 452 -1.80 13.35 0.49
C THR A 452 -2.59 14.36 -0.33
N ASN A 453 -3.79 14.69 0.15
CA ASN A 453 -4.63 15.82 -0.27
C ASN A 453 -5.22 16.46 0.99
N VAL A 454 -4.83 17.69 1.29
CA VAL A 454 -5.34 18.45 2.44
C VAL A 454 -5.42 19.94 2.11
N VAL A 455 -6.53 20.56 2.47
CA VAL A 455 -6.69 22.02 2.48
C VAL A 455 -6.60 22.50 3.93
N LEU A 456 -5.81 23.54 4.18
CA LEU A 456 -5.83 24.33 5.40
C LEU A 456 -6.51 25.66 5.13
N ASP A 457 -7.55 25.98 5.88
CA ASP A 457 -8.22 27.27 5.86
C ASP A 457 -7.48 28.30 6.72
N PRO A 458 -7.71 29.61 6.52
CA PRO A 458 -7.11 30.66 7.35
C PRO A 458 -7.27 30.37 8.85
N GLU A 459 -6.21 30.63 9.61
CA GLU A 459 -6.06 30.33 11.04
C GLU A 459 -5.93 28.85 11.43
N GLU A 460 -6.05 27.89 10.50
CA GLU A 460 -5.71 26.50 10.77
C GLU A 460 -4.19 26.28 10.79
N THR A 461 -3.75 25.18 11.42
CA THR A 461 -2.32 24.91 11.66
C THR A 461 -1.92 23.53 11.14
N LEU A 462 -0.92 23.50 10.26
CA LEU A 462 -0.18 22.27 9.92
C LEU A 462 0.83 22.00 11.04
N VAL A 463 0.87 20.75 11.50
CA VAL A 463 1.78 20.30 12.54
C VAL A 463 2.64 19.16 12.00
N LEU A 464 3.96 19.35 12.02
CA LEU A 464 4.96 18.32 11.74
C LEU A 464 5.44 17.73 13.06
N GLU A 465 5.31 16.41 13.19
CA GLU A 465 5.94 15.61 14.24
C GLU A 465 7.13 14.84 13.67
N ILE A 466 8.24 14.82 14.42
CA ILE A 466 9.38 13.94 14.18
C ILE A 466 9.60 13.12 15.48
N ALA A 467 9.65 11.80 15.34
CA ALA A 467 9.82 10.86 16.45
C ALA A 467 10.79 9.73 16.09
N GLY A 468 11.24 9.01 17.13
CA GLY A 468 11.98 7.75 17.00
C GLY A 468 11.08 6.51 17.02
N HIS A 469 9.75 6.69 17.04
CA HIS A 469 8.77 5.59 17.02
C HIS A 469 7.42 6.09 16.48
N ASP A 470 6.48 5.16 16.32
CA ASP A 470 5.15 5.49 15.79
C ASP A 470 4.34 6.38 16.72
N THR A 471 4.04 7.60 16.23
CA THR A 471 3.00 8.44 16.84
C THR A 471 1.60 7.93 16.49
N GLN A 472 0.58 8.45 17.17
CA GLN A 472 -0.81 7.97 17.09
C GLN A 472 -1.35 7.86 15.65
N GLY A 473 -2.31 6.96 15.46
CA GLY A 473 -2.95 6.69 14.16
C GLY A 473 -2.14 5.73 13.28
N VAL A 474 -1.56 4.67 13.87
CA VAL A 474 -0.92 3.55 13.14
C VAL A 474 -1.69 2.23 13.20
N GLY A 475 -2.72 2.11 14.05
CA GLY A 475 -3.59 0.94 14.12
C GLY A 475 -2.82 -0.37 14.31
N LYS A 476 -2.88 -1.27 13.31
CA LYS A 476 -2.16 -2.55 13.27
C LYS A 476 -0.85 -2.49 12.46
N PHE A 477 -0.39 -1.32 12.07
CA PHE A 477 0.76 -1.14 11.18
C PHE A 477 1.98 -0.56 11.92
N SER A 478 2.15 -0.91 13.20
CA SER A 478 3.26 -0.42 14.03
C SER A 478 4.60 -1.09 13.70
N HIS A 479 5.67 -0.40 14.06
CA HIS A 479 7.06 -0.71 13.79
C HIS A 479 7.79 -0.93 15.12
N GLU A 480 7.50 -2.06 15.76
CA GLU A 480 7.87 -2.34 17.17
C GLU A 480 8.57 -3.72 17.33
N HIS A 481 8.97 -4.37 16.24
CA HIS A 481 9.61 -5.69 16.31
C HIS A 481 10.97 -5.62 17.02
N ALA A 482 11.11 -6.38 18.10
CA ALA A 482 12.27 -6.29 18.99
C ALA A 482 13.62 -6.57 18.28
N ASP A 483 13.67 -7.52 17.34
CA ASP A 483 14.90 -7.85 16.61
C ASP A 483 15.17 -6.93 15.39
N ASP A 484 14.18 -6.14 14.99
CA ASP A 484 14.38 -5.09 13.97
C ASP A 484 14.78 -3.76 14.61
N ARG A 485 14.35 -3.53 15.86
CA ARG A 485 14.53 -2.29 16.63
C ARG A 485 15.21 -2.52 17.98
N ASP A 486 16.32 -3.28 17.98
CA ASP A 486 17.11 -3.59 19.20
C ASP A 486 17.57 -2.27 19.87
N PRO A 487 17.27 -2.04 21.16
CA PRO A 487 17.75 -0.88 21.91
C PRO A 487 19.28 -0.69 21.92
N LYS A 488 20.08 -1.72 21.62
CA LYS A 488 21.54 -1.60 21.45
C LYS A 488 21.95 -0.91 20.15
N VAL A 489 21.08 -0.89 19.15
CA VAL A 489 21.32 -0.27 17.83
C VAL A 489 20.79 1.16 17.81
N PHE A 490 19.60 1.38 18.38
CA PHE A 490 18.86 2.65 18.28
C PHE A 490 18.75 3.43 19.61
N GLY A 491 19.13 2.85 20.75
CA GLY A 491 18.92 3.47 22.05
C GLY A 491 19.77 4.72 22.30
N GLY A 492 19.19 5.68 23.03
CA GLY A 492 19.80 6.98 23.31
C GLY A 492 18.94 8.11 22.78
N LYS A 493 19.61 9.17 22.32
CA LYS A 493 18.97 10.37 21.79
C LYS A 493 19.26 10.56 20.31
N ASN A 494 18.23 10.92 19.58
CA ASN A 494 18.33 11.45 18.24
C ASN A 494 18.28 12.98 18.29
N CYS A 495 18.96 13.63 17.35
CA CYS A 495 19.01 15.08 17.23
C CYS A 495 18.59 15.48 15.81
N VAL A 496 17.77 16.53 15.67
CA VAL A 496 17.56 17.23 14.39
C VAL A 496 18.23 18.60 14.46
N THR A 497 19.05 18.94 13.46
CA THR A 497 19.60 20.29 13.32
C THR A 497 18.61 21.16 12.54
N VAL A 498 18.15 22.24 13.16
CA VAL A 498 17.14 23.16 12.64
C VAL A 498 17.70 24.58 12.51
N GLY A 499 17.09 25.40 11.64
CA GLY A 499 17.65 26.68 11.22
C GLY A 499 18.87 26.55 10.32
N GLY A 500 19.40 27.69 9.84
CA GLY A 500 20.56 27.73 8.93
C GLY A 500 20.36 27.03 7.57
N GLY A 501 19.14 26.61 7.25
CA GLY A 501 18.81 25.83 6.06
C GLY A 501 18.99 24.31 6.20
N ALA A 502 19.36 23.81 7.39
CA ALA A 502 19.73 22.41 7.61
C ALA A 502 18.56 21.42 7.41
N SER A 503 17.37 21.74 7.94
CA SER A 503 16.19 20.88 7.82
C SER A 503 14.96 21.64 7.31
N TRP A 504 14.20 21.03 6.41
CA TRP A 504 12.96 21.58 5.85
C TRP A 504 11.97 20.49 5.41
N LEU A 505 10.69 20.82 5.38
CA LEU A 505 9.64 20.03 4.77
C LEU A 505 9.34 20.58 3.37
N THR A 506 9.40 19.75 2.34
CA THR A 506 9.01 20.14 0.97
C THR A 506 7.56 19.74 0.74
N LEU A 507 6.67 20.74 0.55
CA LEU A 507 5.23 20.55 0.39
C LEU A 507 4.78 20.82 -1.07
N PRO A 508 3.92 19.96 -1.66
CA PRO A 508 3.34 20.16 -2.99
C PRO A 508 2.15 21.13 -2.90
N ILE A 509 2.38 22.43 -3.10
CA ILE A 509 1.33 23.45 -2.99
C ILE A 509 0.56 23.58 -4.31
N ILE A 510 -0.77 23.56 -4.25
CA ILE A 510 -1.63 23.78 -5.43
C ILE A 510 -2.09 25.25 -5.46
N ASN A 511 -1.65 25.98 -6.48
CA ASN A 511 -2.05 27.37 -6.70
C ASN A 511 -3.33 27.45 -7.53
N SER A 512 -4.48 27.46 -6.85
CA SER A 512 -5.83 27.61 -7.43
C SER A 512 -6.08 28.90 -8.24
N GLY A 513 -5.11 29.81 -8.28
CA GLY A 513 -5.13 31.04 -9.10
C GLY A 513 -4.65 30.88 -10.56
N LYS A 514 -4.10 29.72 -10.95
CA LYS A 514 -3.88 29.37 -12.37
C LYS A 514 -5.02 28.49 -12.82
N GLN A 515 -5.98 29.04 -13.57
CA GLN A 515 -6.99 28.23 -14.25
C GLN A 515 -6.29 27.21 -15.16
N MET A 516 -6.74 25.97 -15.12
CA MET A 516 -6.40 24.96 -16.12
C MET A 516 -7.23 25.27 -17.38
N ASP A 517 -6.54 25.70 -18.44
CA ASP A 517 -7.09 25.84 -19.81
C ASP A 517 -7.21 24.46 -20.50
#